data_AF-A0A7C9TUE9-F1
#
_entry.id   AF-A0A7C9TUE9-F1
#
_cell.length_a   1.000
_cell.length_b   1.000
_cell.length_c   1.000
_cell.angle_alpha   90.00
_cell.angle_beta   90.00
_cell.angle_gamma   90.00
#
_symmetry.space_group_name_H-M   'P 1'
#
loop_
_entity.id
_entity.type
_entity.pdbx_description
1 polymer ?
#
loop_
_entity_poly.entity_id
_entity_poly.type
_entity_poly.pdbx_seq_one_letter_code
_entity_poly.pdbx_strand_id
1 'polypeptide(L)'
;MLYPFSLFPLLSEAVSTLGRALGFSLLLLLLGVPVAWAGQTLEPQTATEGQPFRLSLSDTALAELPGPLTYEVSGLPPGLSLQKQTIIGQPQSSEGWSCLNRLNPIQQGSAGYYTVAIAARNPQAETARIQFPLKVLTAPFIVDIDTERHYSDKLGCRRSLPSGTYRLHVISRAEGGKFDAWSRKTLWEDRYYVRPGLGRVERVGRYPSIAEALKHRPEDAQLQLPIPADISFYLVDKVNVENNQGGVSVLVTQVQ
;
A
#
# COMPACT_ATOMS: atom_id res chain seq x y z
N MET A 1 15.77 -35.94 9.87
CA MET A 1 16.17 -35.25 8.63
C MET A 1 17.68 -35.08 8.69
N LEU A 2 18.43 -35.85 7.89
CA LEU A 2 19.89 -35.84 7.84
C LEU A 2 20.32 -34.90 6.70
N TYR A 3 21.16 -33.91 7.00
CA TYR A 3 21.74 -33.01 5.98
C TYR A 3 22.77 -33.77 5.13
N PRO A 4 22.85 -33.55 3.81
CA PRO A 4 23.89 -34.15 2.98
C PRO A 4 25.24 -33.49 3.25
N PHE A 5 26.27 -34.31 3.54
CA PHE A 5 27.64 -33.86 3.73
C PHE A 5 28.39 -33.92 2.39
N SER A 6 29.10 -32.85 2.02
CA SER A 6 30.04 -32.86 0.89
C SER A 6 31.46 -33.02 1.42
N LEU A 7 32.16 -34.07 0.98
CA LEU A 7 33.57 -34.33 1.32
C LEU A 7 34.48 -33.71 0.25
N PHE A 8 35.35 -32.79 0.65
CA PHE A 8 36.46 -32.31 -0.17
C PHE A 8 37.78 -32.72 0.48
N PRO A 9 38.58 -33.60 -0.13
CA PRO A 9 39.92 -33.87 0.37
C PRO A 9 40.86 -32.72 -0.02
N LEU A 10 41.43 -32.05 0.97
CA LEU A 10 42.56 -31.15 0.78
C LEU A 10 43.85 -31.96 0.98
N LEU A 11 44.59 -32.19 -0.10
CA LEU A 11 45.93 -32.78 -0.01
C LEU A 11 46.92 -31.68 0.39
N SER A 12 47.61 -31.86 1.53
CA SER A 12 48.76 -31.07 1.92
C SER A 12 49.95 -32.01 2.04
N GLU A 13 50.99 -31.80 1.24
CA GLU A 13 52.25 -32.51 1.36
C GLU A 13 53.22 -31.67 2.20
N ALA A 14 53.48 -32.11 3.43
CA ALA A 14 54.59 -31.59 4.22
C ALA A 14 55.84 -32.41 3.90
N VAL A 15 56.82 -31.80 3.23
CA VAL A 15 58.12 -32.42 2.97
C VAL A 15 59.01 -32.25 4.19
N SER A 16 59.36 -33.36 4.85
CA SER A 16 60.36 -33.42 5.91
C SER A 16 61.78 -33.36 5.31
N THR A 17 62.71 -32.66 5.96
CA THR A 17 64.13 -32.58 5.59
C THR A 17 64.88 -33.93 5.64
N LEU A 18 64.22 -35.02 6.06
CA LEU A 18 64.73 -36.39 6.07
C LEU A 18 64.12 -37.31 4.99
N GLY A 19 63.40 -36.76 4.00
CA GLY A 19 62.95 -37.53 2.82
C GLY A 19 61.86 -38.56 3.09
N ARG A 20 61.15 -38.48 4.22
CA ARG A 20 59.96 -39.29 4.51
C ARG A 20 58.71 -38.42 4.51
N ALA A 21 57.84 -38.64 3.53
CA ALA A 21 56.50 -38.06 3.53
C ALA A 21 55.64 -38.77 4.59
N LEU A 22 55.17 -38.01 5.58
CA LEU A 22 54.12 -38.46 6.49
C LEU A 22 52.81 -37.88 5.98
N GLY A 23 52.00 -38.69 5.31
CA GLY A 23 50.65 -38.30 4.93
C GLY A 23 49.77 -38.23 6.17
N PHE A 24 49.33 -37.04 6.56
CA PHE A 24 48.25 -36.85 7.53
C PHE A 24 46.99 -36.39 6.78
N SER A 25 45.87 -37.08 6.98
CA SER A 25 44.57 -36.62 6.50
C SER A 25 43.95 -35.71 7.56
N LEU A 26 43.84 -34.41 7.25
CA LEU A 26 43.09 -33.47 8.06
C LEU A 26 41.62 -33.51 7.60
N LEU A 27 40.74 -34.11 8.41
CA LEU A 27 39.30 -34.08 8.15
C LEU A 27 38.73 -32.76 8.68
N LEU A 28 38.61 -31.75 7.81
CA LEU A 28 37.92 -30.52 8.17
C LEU A 28 36.42 -30.73 8.06
N LEU A 29 35.77 -31.04 9.19
CA LEU A 29 34.30 -31.01 9.28
C LEU A 29 33.85 -29.55 9.30
N LEU A 30 33.50 -29.02 8.12
CA LEU A 30 32.66 -27.82 8.05
C LEU A 30 31.25 -28.23 8.47
N LEU A 31 31.02 -28.30 9.79
CA LEU A 31 29.67 -28.28 10.33
C LEU A 31 29.05 -26.99 9.80
N GLY A 32 28.01 -27.11 8.96
CA GLY A 32 27.35 -25.99 8.32
C GLY A 32 27.04 -24.92 9.35
N VAL A 33 27.90 -23.91 9.42
CA VAL A 33 27.67 -22.77 10.29
C VAL A 33 26.41 -22.15 9.71
N PRO A 34 25.31 -22.00 10.47
CA PRO A 34 24.23 -21.18 9.98
C PRO A 34 24.86 -19.84 9.68
N VAL A 35 24.93 -19.47 8.40
CA VAL A 35 25.47 -18.17 8.04
C VAL A 35 24.44 -17.16 8.51
N ALA A 36 24.58 -16.75 9.77
CA ALA A 36 23.87 -15.65 10.35
C ALA A 36 24.47 -14.41 9.73
N TRP A 37 24.03 -14.08 8.53
CA TRP A 37 24.39 -12.82 7.90
C TRP A 37 23.80 -11.70 8.72
N ALA A 38 24.70 -10.96 9.37
CA ALA A 38 24.39 -9.76 10.09
C ALA A 38 23.79 -8.72 9.12
N GLY A 39 22.50 -8.44 9.28
CA GLY A 39 22.01 -7.07 9.31
C GLY A 39 21.92 -6.26 8.00
N GLN A 40 22.04 -6.83 6.80
CA GLN A 40 21.69 -6.07 5.60
C GLN A 40 20.19 -6.06 5.36
N THR A 41 19.54 -5.01 5.85
CA THR A 41 18.16 -4.65 5.54
C THR A 41 18.12 -3.91 4.22
N LEU A 42 17.18 -4.26 3.34
CA LEU A 42 16.84 -3.41 2.20
C LEU A 42 16.27 -2.09 2.74
N GLU A 43 16.62 -0.98 2.11
CA GLU A 43 16.06 0.33 2.48
C GLU A 43 14.53 0.32 2.37
N PRO A 44 13.81 1.06 3.24
CA PRO A 44 12.38 1.26 3.11
C PRO A 44 11.96 1.65 1.70
N GLN A 45 10.92 0.98 1.19
CA GLN A 45 10.39 1.22 -0.15
C GLN A 45 9.05 1.93 -0.07
N THR A 46 8.71 2.69 -1.12
CA THR A 46 7.40 3.31 -1.27
C THR A 46 6.79 2.94 -2.61
N ALA A 47 5.51 2.59 -2.61
CA ALA A 47 4.71 2.36 -3.82
C ALA A 47 3.42 3.21 -3.75
N THR A 48 2.71 3.33 -4.87
CA THR A 48 1.38 3.97 -4.90
C THR A 48 0.36 2.98 -5.43
N GLU A 49 -0.80 2.90 -4.79
CA GLU A 49 -1.91 2.06 -5.23
C GLU A 49 -2.26 2.32 -6.71
N GLY A 50 -2.55 1.27 -7.47
CA GLY A 50 -2.86 1.33 -8.91
C GLY A 50 -1.70 1.71 -9.83
N GLN A 51 -0.51 2.05 -9.30
CA GLN A 51 0.66 2.43 -10.11
C GLN A 51 1.64 1.26 -10.24
N PRO A 52 2.34 1.13 -11.40
CA PRO A 52 3.40 0.15 -11.56
C PRO A 52 4.50 0.31 -10.51
N PHE A 53 4.86 -0.80 -9.87
CA PHE A 53 5.98 -0.91 -8.95
C PHE A 53 6.99 -1.93 -9.48
N ARG A 54 8.29 -1.65 -9.30
CA ARG A 54 9.39 -2.53 -9.67
C ARG A 54 10.53 -2.37 -8.67
N LEU A 55 10.94 -3.48 -8.06
CA LEU A 55 12.13 -3.55 -7.20
C LEU A 55 13.00 -4.73 -7.64
N SER A 56 14.23 -4.44 -8.04
CA SER A 56 15.23 -5.47 -8.35
C SER A 56 15.90 -5.95 -7.07
N LEU A 57 16.08 -7.27 -6.93
CA LEU A 57 16.79 -7.91 -5.83
C LEU A 57 18.23 -8.28 -6.21
N SER A 58 18.66 -8.00 -7.44
CA SER A 58 19.96 -8.41 -7.98
C SER A 58 21.15 -7.82 -7.22
N ASP A 59 21.00 -6.62 -6.65
CA ASP A 59 22.05 -5.93 -5.90
C ASP A 59 21.92 -6.13 -4.38
N THR A 60 21.13 -7.11 -3.95
CA THR A 60 20.95 -7.40 -2.52
C THR A 60 22.02 -8.36 -2.01
N ALA A 61 22.38 -8.21 -0.74
CA ALA A 61 23.22 -9.09 0.07
C ALA A 61 22.94 -10.59 -0.08
N LEU A 62 21.71 -10.93 -0.50
CA LEU A 62 21.29 -12.32 -0.75
C LEU A 62 22.18 -13.01 -1.80
N ALA A 63 22.87 -12.24 -2.65
CA ALA A 63 23.77 -12.72 -3.68
C ALA A 63 25.10 -13.33 -3.16
N GLU A 64 25.38 -13.26 -1.85
CA GLU A 64 26.62 -13.81 -1.28
C GLU A 64 26.57 -15.34 -1.04
N LEU A 65 25.39 -15.95 -1.21
CA LEU A 65 25.26 -17.41 -1.23
C LEU A 65 25.90 -17.99 -2.50
N PRO A 66 26.74 -19.05 -2.40
CA PRO A 66 27.34 -19.66 -3.58
C PRO A 66 26.29 -20.38 -4.45
N GLY A 67 26.47 -20.31 -5.76
CA GLY A 67 25.63 -21.00 -6.74
C GLY A 67 24.32 -20.27 -7.11
N PRO A 68 23.47 -20.88 -7.95
CA PRO A 68 22.21 -20.26 -8.38
C PRO A 68 21.22 -20.18 -7.22
N LEU A 69 20.54 -19.04 -7.09
CA LEU A 69 19.62 -18.78 -5.97
C LEU A 69 18.16 -18.90 -6.39
N THR A 70 17.37 -19.54 -5.53
CA THR A 70 15.91 -19.56 -5.57
C THR A 70 15.37 -18.57 -4.54
N TYR A 71 14.46 -17.68 -4.95
CA TYR A 71 13.90 -16.65 -4.10
C TYR A 71 12.44 -16.95 -3.76
N GLU A 72 12.08 -16.69 -2.51
CA GLU A 72 10.71 -16.71 -1.99
C GLU A 72 10.43 -15.35 -1.36
N VAL A 73 9.23 -14.80 -1.60
CA VAL A 73 8.80 -13.53 -1.03
C VAL A 73 7.46 -13.71 -0.34
N SER A 74 7.32 -13.13 0.85
CA SER A 74 6.07 -13.07 1.60
C SER A 74 5.81 -11.66 2.11
N GLY A 75 4.55 -11.38 2.51
CA GLY A 75 4.14 -10.06 2.99
C GLY A 75 3.98 -9.01 1.89
N LEU A 76 3.89 -9.41 0.62
CA LEU A 76 3.62 -8.49 -0.48
C LEU A 76 2.18 -7.93 -0.39
N PRO A 77 1.98 -6.64 -0.70
CA PRO A 77 0.66 -6.10 -1.01
C PRO A 77 -0.03 -6.88 -2.14
N PRO A 78 -1.37 -7.00 -2.12
CA PRO A 78 -2.13 -7.53 -3.24
C PRO A 78 -1.77 -6.85 -4.57
N GLY A 79 -1.61 -7.64 -5.63
CA GLY A 79 -1.23 -7.14 -6.96
C GLY A 79 0.28 -7.00 -7.20
N LEU A 80 1.12 -7.20 -6.17
CA LEU A 80 2.56 -7.41 -6.34
C LEU A 80 2.92 -8.89 -6.32
N SER A 81 3.94 -9.27 -7.10
CA SER A 81 4.45 -10.63 -7.18
C SER A 81 5.97 -10.63 -7.42
N LEU A 82 6.65 -11.70 -7.02
CA LEU A 82 8.04 -11.94 -7.41
C LEU A 82 8.08 -12.59 -8.80
N GLN A 83 8.83 -11.99 -9.72
CA GLN A 83 9.21 -12.60 -10.99
C GLN A 83 10.73 -12.71 -11.07
N LYS A 84 11.24 -13.95 -10.97
CA LYS A 84 12.67 -14.25 -10.84
C LYS A 84 13.29 -13.54 -9.63
N GLN A 85 13.97 -12.43 -9.86
CA GLN A 85 14.64 -11.60 -8.86
C GLN A 85 14.06 -10.19 -8.80
N THR A 86 12.86 -9.98 -9.32
CA THR A 86 12.24 -8.65 -9.35
C THR A 86 10.84 -8.72 -8.79
N ILE A 87 10.56 -7.94 -7.75
CA ILE A 87 9.18 -7.72 -7.29
C ILE A 87 8.54 -6.73 -8.25
N ILE A 88 7.46 -7.14 -8.92
CA ILE A 88 6.75 -6.32 -9.89
C ILE A 88 5.24 -6.42 -9.72
N GLY A 89 4.53 -5.45 -10.28
CA GLY A 89 3.07 -5.44 -10.38
C GLY A 89 2.51 -4.07 -10.11
N GLN A 90 1.25 -4.02 -9.69
CA GLN A 90 0.59 -2.81 -9.23
C GLN A 90 -0.08 -3.14 -7.91
N PRO A 91 0.20 -2.42 -6.81
CA PRO A 91 -0.55 -2.62 -5.57
C PRO A 91 -2.02 -2.27 -5.85
N GLN A 92 -2.95 -3.21 -5.72
CA GLN A 92 -4.36 -3.00 -6.09
C GLN A 92 -5.29 -3.36 -4.95
N SER A 93 -6.32 -2.56 -4.70
CA SER A 93 -7.46 -3.00 -3.90
C SER A 93 -8.07 -4.24 -4.54
N SER A 94 -8.57 -5.18 -3.74
CA SER A 94 -9.17 -6.41 -4.26
C SER A 94 -10.41 -6.16 -5.12
N GLU A 95 -11.01 -4.97 -5.04
CA GLU A 95 -12.18 -4.56 -5.82
C GLU A 95 -12.05 -3.07 -6.21
N GLY A 96 -12.40 -2.72 -7.45
CA GLY A 96 -12.44 -1.34 -7.90
C GLY A 96 -13.38 -0.51 -7.02
N TRP A 97 -12.89 0.61 -6.50
CA TRP A 97 -13.63 1.36 -5.50
C TRP A 97 -14.78 2.17 -6.13
N SER A 98 -16.02 1.99 -5.66
CA SER A 98 -17.17 2.76 -6.14
C SER A 98 -18.19 3.05 -5.03
N CYS A 99 -18.38 4.33 -4.78
CA CYS A 99 -19.38 4.85 -3.84
C CYS A 99 -20.84 4.60 -4.27
N LEU A 100 -21.10 4.19 -5.50
CA LEU A 100 -22.45 4.19 -6.07
C LEU A 100 -23.18 2.86 -5.90
N ASN A 101 -22.46 1.82 -5.47
CA ASN A 101 -23.03 0.51 -5.21
C ASN A 101 -23.76 0.50 -3.86
N ARG A 102 -25.06 0.20 -3.90
CA ARG A 102 -25.99 0.20 -2.74
C ARG A 102 -25.57 -0.68 -1.57
N LEU A 103 -24.71 -1.67 -1.79
CA LEU A 103 -24.36 -2.67 -0.78
C LEU A 103 -23.25 -2.22 0.18
N ASN A 104 -22.58 -1.09 -0.08
CA ASN A 104 -21.60 -0.44 0.80
C ASN A 104 -20.71 -1.37 1.67
N PRO A 105 -20.09 -2.45 1.10
CA PRO A 105 -19.07 -3.15 1.85
C PRO A 105 -17.88 -2.19 2.05
N ILE A 106 -17.21 -2.27 3.20
CA ILE A 106 -15.96 -1.54 3.42
C ILE A 106 -14.96 -2.07 2.41
N GLN A 107 -14.63 -1.26 1.42
CA GLN A 107 -13.64 -1.62 0.42
C GLN A 107 -12.24 -1.41 1.03
N GLN A 108 -11.49 -2.51 1.17
CA GLN A 108 -10.11 -2.48 1.64
C GLN A 108 -9.20 -2.02 0.49
N GLY A 109 -8.55 -0.87 0.67
CA GLY A 109 -7.45 -0.46 -0.19
C GLY A 109 -6.19 -1.30 0.05
N SER A 110 -5.29 -1.33 -0.92
CA SER A 110 -3.93 -1.88 -0.75
C SER A 110 -2.95 -0.89 -0.13
N ALA A 111 -3.41 0.31 0.26
CA ALA A 111 -2.60 1.32 0.91
C ALA A 111 -2.34 0.95 2.38
N GLY A 112 -1.11 1.11 2.83
CA GLY A 112 -0.69 0.71 4.18
C GLY A 112 0.80 0.41 4.29
N TYR A 113 1.21 -0.09 5.46
CA TYR A 113 2.57 -0.56 5.70
C TYR A 113 2.61 -2.08 5.64
N TYR A 114 3.57 -2.60 4.87
CA TYR A 114 3.82 -4.01 4.70
C TYR A 114 5.24 -4.35 5.14
N THR A 115 5.41 -5.44 5.87
CA THR A 115 6.73 -6.01 6.12
C THR A 115 6.97 -7.10 5.08
N VAL A 116 7.77 -6.78 4.07
CA VAL A 116 8.10 -7.73 3.01
C VAL A 116 9.32 -8.54 3.45
N ALA A 117 9.17 -9.86 3.46
CA ALA A 117 10.25 -10.79 3.77
C ALA A 117 10.70 -11.52 2.51
N ILE A 118 12.01 -11.57 2.30
CA ILE A 118 12.62 -12.29 1.19
C ILE A 118 13.51 -13.38 1.78
N ALA A 119 13.37 -14.60 1.28
CA ALA A 119 14.30 -15.69 1.52
C ALA A 119 14.98 -16.06 0.20
N ALA A 120 16.30 -16.17 0.22
CA ALA A 120 17.08 -16.76 -0.87
C ALA A 120 17.66 -18.10 -0.40
N ARG A 121 17.61 -19.12 -1.26
CA ARG A 121 18.12 -20.46 -1.00
C ARG A 121 19.02 -20.93 -2.14
N ASN A 122 20.18 -21.50 -1.81
CA ASN A 122 21.06 -22.16 -2.78
C ASN A 122 20.80 -23.68 -2.86
N PRO A 123 21.39 -24.41 -3.83
CA PRO A 123 21.19 -25.85 -3.97
C PRO A 123 21.69 -26.68 -2.77
N GLN A 124 22.61 -26.13 -1.99
CA GLN A 124 23.14 -26.70 -0.74
C GLN A 124 22.19 -26.49 0.45
N ALA A 125 21.01 -25.92 0.20
CA ALA A 125 19.97 -25.62 1.18
C ALA A 125 20.35 -24.57 2.23
N GLU A 126 21.43 -23.81 2.01
CA GLU A 126 21.75 -22.61 2.78
C GLU A 126 20.71 -21.53 2.46
N THR A 127 20.30 -20.79 3.49
CA THR A 127 19.24 -19.77 3.37
C THR A 127 19.70 -18.44 3.92
N ALA A 128 19.53 -17.38 3.14
CA ALA A 128 19.65 -15.99 3.57
C ALA A 128 18.26 -15.37 3.63
N ARG A 129 18.02 -14.49 4.60
CA ARG A 129 16.74 -13.78 4.78
C ARG A 129 16.97 -12.31 5.00
N ILE A 130 16.15 -11.48 4.36
CA ILE A 130 16.09 -10.05 4.60
C ILE A 130 14.63 -9.61 4.72
N GLN A 131 14.42 -8.49 5.39
CA GLN A 131 13.12 -7.83 5.47
C GLN A 131 13.29 -6.35 5.17
N PHE A 132 12.25 -5.74 4.60
CA PHE A 132 12.16 -4.30 4.46
C PHE A 132 10.70 -3.84 4.59
N PRO A 133 10.48 -2.62 5.10
CA PRO A 133 9.16 -2.02 5.08
C PRO A 133 8.83 -1.50 3.68
N LEU A 134 7.65 -1.84 3.18
CA LEU A 134 7.05 -1.27 1.98
C LEU A 134 5.83 -0.43 2.38
N LYS A 135 5.91 0.89 2.18
CA LYS A 135 4.79 1.81 2.35
C LYS A 135 4.03 1.94 1.03
N VAL A 136 2.78 1.51 0.99
CA VAL A 136 1.88 1.75 -0.15
C VAL A 136 1.04 2.99 0.15
N LEU A 137 1.22 4.04 -0.65
CA LEU A 137 0.44 5.26 -0.58
C LEU A 137 -0.93 5.06 -1.23
N THR A 138 -1.92 5.75 -0.67
CA THR A 138 -3.27 5.80 -1.24
C THR A 138 -3.21 6.64 -2.51
N ALA A 139 -3.60 6.06 -3.64
CA ALA A 139 -3.77 6.84 -4.87
C ALA A 139 -4.90 7.86 -4.70
N PRO A 140 -4.85 9.01 -5.40
CA PRO A 140 -5.99 9.92 -5.43
C PRO A 140 -7.25 9.20 -5.90
N PHE A 141 -8.38 9.46 -5.24
CA PHE A 141 -9.66 8.83 -5.59
C PHE A 141 -10.83 9.78 -5.43
N ILE A 142 -11.91 9.55 -6.19
CA ILE A 142 -13.07 10.44 -6.25
C ILE A 142 -14.27 9.83 -5.53
N VAL A 143 -14.63 10.38 -4.38
CA VAL A 143 -15.84 10.02 -3.64
C VAL A 143 -17.06 10.70 -4.26
N ASP A 144 -17.88 9.93 -4.96
CA ASP A 144 -19.18 10.37 -5.45
C ASP A 144 -20.27 10.11 -4.40
N ILE A 145 -20.63 11.15 -3.63
CA ILE A 145 -21.64 11.10 -2.58
C ILE A 145 -22.99 11.54 -3.16
N ASP A 146 -23.85 10.58 -3.50
CA ASP A 146 -25.25 10.80 -3.84
C ASP A 146 -26.08 11.23 -2.62
N THR A 147 -26.73 12.39 -2.66
CA THR A 147 -27.52 12.90 -1.54
C THR A 147 -28.73 12.03 -1.22
N GLU A 148 -29.30 11.32 -2.19
CA GLU A 148 -30.46 10.45 -2.00
C GLU A 148 -30.09 9.12 -1.34
N ARG A 149 -28.82 8.71 -1.45
CA ARG A 149 -28.34 7.41 -0.96
C ARG A 149 -27.47 7.50 0.27
N HIS A 150 -26.70 8.58 0.42
CA HIS A 150 -25.63 8.69 1.40
C HIS A 150 -25.88 9.85 2.36
N TYR A 151 -27.10 9.94 2.90
CA TYR A 151 -27.56 11.04 3.75
C TYR A 151 -27.33 10.85 5.26
N SER A 152 -26.57 9.83 5.66
CA SER A 152 -26.22 9.56 7.06
C SER A 152 -24.91 8.79 7.16
N ASP A 153 -24.28 8.77 8.33
CA ASP A 153 -23.06 8.02 8.60
C ASP A 153 -23.22 6.49 8.39
N LYS A 154 -24.41 5.96 8.66
CA LYS A 154 -24.79 4.57 8.41
C LYS A 154 -24.87 4.22 6.93
N LEU A 155 -25.28 5.20 6.12
CA LEU A 155 -25.46 5.04 4.68
C LEU A 155 -24.31 5.65 3.86
N GLY A 156 -23.36 6.33 4.51
CA GLY A 156 -22.25 7.00 3.86
C GLY A 156 -21.31 6.05 3.14
N CYS A 157 -20.64 6.53 2.11
CA CYS A 157 -19.65 5.77 1.38
C CYS A 157 -18.47 5.44 2.30
N ARG A 158 -18.16 4.15 2.48
CA ARG A 158 -17.09 3.74 3.40
C ARG A 158 -15.80 3.39 2.67
N ARG A 159 -14.67 3.83 3.21
CA ARG A 159 -13.34 3.43 2.75
C ARG A 159 -12.40 3.33 3.94
N SER A 160 -11.66 2.22 4.01
CA SER A 160 -10.56 2.13 4.97
C SER A 160 -9.37 2.92 4.44
N LEU A 161 -8.86 3.86 5.25
CA LEU A 161 -7.70 4.67 4.92
C LEU A 161 -6.57 4.41 5.92
N PRO A 162 -5.31 4.28 5.47
CA PRO A 162 -4.18 4.22 6.39
C PRO A 162 -3.99 5.55 7.12
N SER A 163 -3.16 5.53 8.16
CA SER A 163 -2.75 6.77 8.83
C SER A 163 -2.05 7.72 7.84
N GLY A 164 -2.25 9.01 8.03
CA GLY A 164 -1.70 10.04 7.16
C GLY A 164 -2.57 11.29 7.13
N THR A 165 -2.08 12.27 6.37
CA THR A 165 -2.79 13.52 6.10
C THR A 165 -3.47 13.40 4.74
N TYR A 166 -4.73 13.77 4.66
CA TYR A 166 -5.51 13.76 3.43
C TYR A 166 -6.06 15.13 3.14
N ARG A 167 -6.01 15.52 1.87
CA ARG A 167 -6.70 16.69 1.35
C ARG A 167 -7.99 16.27 0.69
N LEU A 168 -9.07 16.96 1.02
CA LEU A 168 -10.40 16.77 0.43
C LEU A 168 -10.71 17.98 -0.43
N HIS A 169 -10.77 17.77 -1.75
CA HIS A 169 -11.05 18.81 -2.73
C HIS A 169 -12.40 18.52 -3.40
N VAL A 170 -13.35 19.45 -3.30
CA VAL A 170 -14.64 19.31 -3.98
C VAL A 170 -14.46 19.59 -5.46
N ILE A 171 -14.83 18.62 -6.29
CA ILE A 171 -14.66 18.68 -7.75
C ILE A 171 -16.00 18.69 -8.47
N SER A 172 -15.97 19.17 -9.71
CA SER A 172 -17.06 19.16 -10.68
C SER A 172 -17.07 17.90 -11.54
N ARG A 173 -18.10 17.77 -12.39
CA ARG A 173 -18.11 16.79 -13.48
C ARG A 173 -17.00 17.00 -14.50
N ALA A 174 -16.67 18.26 -14.80
CA ALA A 174 -15.59 18.59 -15.73
C ALA A 174 -14.21 18.17 -15.20
N GLU A 175 -14.08 17.98 -13.89
CA GLU A 175 -12.87 17.53 -13.19
C GLU A 175 -12.89 16.01 -12.90
N GLY A 176 -13.83 15.27 -13.50
CA GLY A 176 -13.93 13.81 -13.39
C GLY A 176 -14.92 13.31 -12.33
N GLY A 177 -15.60 14.21 -11.61
CA GLY A 177 -16.67 13.84 -10.68
C GLY A 177 -17.93 13.35 -11.39
N LYS A 178 -18.79 12.62 -10.68
CA LYS A 178 -20.15 12.31 -11.16
C LYS A 178 -21.16 13.41 -10.86
N PHE A 179 -20.92 14.19 -9.81
CA PHE A 179 -21.83 15.23 -9.37
C PHE A 179 -21.14 16.58 -9.46
N ASP A 180 -21.88 17.57 -9.97
CA ASP A 180 -21.57 18.93 -9.63
C ASP A 180 -22.23 19.17 -8.28
N ALA A 181 -21.42 19.44 -7.26
CA ALA A 181 -21.87 19.84 -5.91
C ALA A 181 -22.77 21.09 -5.94
N TRP A 182 -23.02 21.62 -7.13
CA TRP A 182 -23.66 22.88 -7.41
C TRP A 182 -24.90 22.79 -8.31
N SER A 183 -25.35 21.58 -8.61
CA SER A 183 -26.46 21.33 -9.53
C SER A 183 -27.71 20.83 -8.78
N ARG A 184 -28.57 21.75 -8.31
CA ARG A 184 -29.98 21.46 -7.96
C ARG A 184 -30.95 22.26 -8.81
N LYS A 185 -32.19 21.75 -8.93
CA LYS A 185 -33.33 22.45 -9.56
C LYS A 185 -33.88 23.60 -8.69
N THR A 186 -33.79 23.56 -7.36
CA THR A 186 -34.29 24.61 -6.44
C THR A 186 -33.59 24.60 -5.07
N LEU A 187 -32.99 25.76 -4.68
CA LEU A 187 -32.45 26.21 -3.37
C LEU A 187 -31.48 25.27 -2.59
N TRP A 188 -30.52 25.87 -1.89
CA TRP A 188 -29.29 25.21 -1.41
C TRP A 188 -29.05 25.29 0.11
N GLU A 189 -28.60 24.18 0.69
CA GLU A 189 -27.80 24.07 1.91
C GLU A 189 -27.13 22.69 1.92
N ASP A 190 -25.81 22.59 1.73
CA ASP A 190 -25.14 21.29 1.78
C ASP A 190 -24.05 21.26 2.86
N ARG A 191 -24.16 20.29 3.78
CA ARG A 191 -23.13 20.02 4.79
C ARG A 191 -22.59 18.61 4.57
N TYR A 192 -21.29 18.50 4.39
CA TYR A 192 -20.60 17.22 4.18
C TYR A 192 -19.78 16.88 5.41
N TYR A 193 -19.84 15.62 5.83
CA TYR A 193 -19.20 15.14 7.04
C TYR A 193 -18.31 13.94 6.75
N VAL A 194 -17.14 13.91 7.39
CA VAL A 194 -16.18 12.80 7.35
C VAL A 194 -15.96 12.30 8.78
N ARG A 195 -16.14 10.99 9.04
CA ARG A 195 -15.91 10.38 10.35
C ARG A 195 -15.17 9.04 10.26
N PRO A 196 -14.32 8.68 11.26
CA PRO A 196 -13.96 9.42 12.49
C PRO A 196 -12.76 10.39 12.29
N GLY A 197 -12.71 11.49 13.06
CA GLY A 197 -11.61 12.49 13.00
C GLY A 197 -11.94 13.84 12.33
N LEU A 198 -13.21 14.10 11.99
CA LEU A 198 -13.81 15.37 11.54
C LEU A 198 -12.89 16.32 10.74
N GLY A 199 -12.51 15.89 9.54
CA GLY A 199 -12.39 16.84 8.43
C GLY A 199 -13.80 17.30 8.06
N ARG A 200 -14.10 18.59 8.28
CA ARG A 200 -15.40 19.18 7.93
C ARG A 200 -15.22 20.15 6.78
N VAL A 201 -15.77 19.81 5.62
CA VAL A 201 -15.97 20.78 4.53
C VAL A 201 -17.39 21.32 4.70
N GLU A 202 -17.51 22.50 5.30
CA GLU A 202 -18.80 23.19 5.40
C GLU A 202 -18.87 24.29 4.34
N ARG A 203 -19.97 24.32 3.57
CA ARG A 203 -20.34 25.51 2.82
C ARG A 203 -21.84 25.71 2.93
N VAL A 204 -22.22 26.91 3.37
CA VAL A 204 -23.62 27.34 3.40
C VAL A 204 -23.75 28.50 2.42
N GLY A 205 -24.57 28.36 1.38
CA GLY A 205 -24.76 29.43 0.40
C GLY A 205 -25.79 29.08 -0.65
N ARG A 206 -26.61 30.07 -1.02
CA ARG A 206 -27.60 29.97 -2.09
C ARG A 206 -27.13 30.81 -3.26
N TYR A 207 -27.01 30.19 -4.43
CA TYR A 207 -26.52 30.87 -5.63
C TYR A 207 -27.55 30.78 -6.75
N PRO A 208 -27.75 31.87 -7.51
CA PRO A 208 -28.73 31.92 -8.59
C PRO A 208 -28.30 31.14 -9.84
N SER A 209 -27.04 30.72 -9.93
CA SER A 209 -26.51 29.94 -11.06
C SER A 209 -25.31 29.07 -10.65
N ILE A 210 -24.97 28.08 -11.49
CA ILE A 210 -23.75 27.26 -11.35
C ILE A 210 -22.50 28.14 -11.43
N ALA A 211 -22.47 29.11 -12.34
CA ALA A 211 -21.32 30.02 -12.51
C ALA A 211 -21.06 30.84 -11.24
N GLU A 212 -22.12 31.32 -10.58
CA GLU A 212 -21.98 32.03 -9.31
C GLU A 212 -21.58 31.07 -8.18
N ALA A 213 -22.13 29.86 -8.15
CA ALA A 213 -21.71 28.85 -7.18
C ALA A 213 -20.23 28.45 -7.33
N LEU A 214 -19.69 28.42 -8.54
CA LEU A 214 -18.28 28.12 -8.80
C LEU A 214 -17.34 29.21 -8.27
N LYS A 215 -17.77 30.48 -8.21
CA LYS A 215 -16.96 31.57 -7.62
C LYS A 215 -16.71 31.41 -6.13
N HIS A 216 -17.53 30.61 -5.46
CA HIS A 216 -17.40 30.37 -4.02
C HIS A 216 -17.14 28.90 -3.70
N ARG A 217 -16.43 28.16 -4.57
CA ARG A 217 -16.02 26.77 -4.31
C ARG A 217 -15.55 26.59 -2.86
N PRO A 218 -15.98 25.53 -2.15
CA PRO A 218 -15.46 25.25 -0.82
C PRO A 218 -13.94 25.16 -0.87
N GLU A 219 -13.28 25.69 0.15
CA GLU A 219 -11.84 25.50 0.32
C GLU A 219 -11.52 24.03 0.59
N ASP A 220 -10.30 23.63 0.24
CA ASP A 220 -9.78 22.30 0.54
C ASP A 220 -9.80 22.07 2.05
N ALA A 221 -10.37 20.96 2.49
CA ALA A 221 -10.20 20.53 3.88
C ALA A 221 -9.03 19.57 4.02
N GLN A 222 -8.46 19.53 5.23
CA GLN A 222 -7.51 18.51 5.62
C GLN A 222 -8.13 17.55 6.64
N LEU A 223 -7.79 16.28 6.51
CA LEU A 223 -8.14 15.21 7.44
C LEU A 223 -6.84 14.54 7.90
N GLN A 224 -6.57 14.60 9.19
CA GLN A 224 -5.46 13.87 9.80
C GLN A 224 -5.98 12.56 10.39
N LEU A 225 -5.41 11.45 9.94
CA LEU A 225 -5.64 10.13 10.51
C LEU A 225 -4.39 9.69 11.27
N PRO A 226 -4.36 9.75 12.61
CA PRO A 226 -3.19 9.34 13.40
C PRO A 226 -2.97 7.83 13.37
N ILE A 227 -4.04 7.06 13.15
CA ILE A 227 -4.05 5.61 12.98
C ILE A 227 -4.92 5.27 11.75
N PRO A 228 -4.75 4.09 11.14
CA PRO A 228 -5.68 3.61 10.12
C PRO A 228 -7.13 3.62 10.64
N ALA A 229 -8.07 4.04 9.81
CA ALA A 229 -9.46 4.17 10.19
C ALA A 229 -10.41 3.96 9.00
N ASP A 230 -11.60 3.43 9.30
CA ASP A 230 -12.70 3.36 8.34
C ASP A 230 -13.42 4.70 8.28
N ILE A 231 -13.33 5.34 7.11
CA ILE A 231 -13.89 6.66 6.87
C ILE A 231 -15.24 6.52 6.18
N SER A 232 -16.27 7.17 6.74
CA SER A 232 -17.57 7.33 6.10
C SER A 232 -17.71 8.74 5.53
N PHE A 233 -18.03 8.82 4.23
CA PHE A 233 -18.32 10.06 3.51
C PHE A 233 -19.83 10.16 3.30
N TYR A 234 -20.44 11.19 3.87
CA TYR A 234 -21.88 11.37 3.77
C TYR A 234 -22.28 12.84 3.80
N LEU A 235 -23.51 13.05 3.37
CA LEU A 235 -24.21 14.32 3.30
C LEU A 235 -25.26 14.39 4.40
N VAL A 236 -25.46 15.54 5.03
CA VAL A 236 -26.62 15.73 5.91
C VAL A 236 -27.24 17.08 5.60
N ASP A 237 -28.47 17.05 5.10
CA ASP A 237 -29.37 18.18 5.27
C ASP A 237 -30.00 18.08 6.66
N LYS A 238 -29.80 19.12 7.48
CA LYS A 238 -30.35 19.19 8.83
C LYS A 238 -31.85 19.45 8.85
N VAL A 239 -32.43 19.94 7.75
CA VAL A 239 -33.81 20.43 7.72
C VAL A 239 -34.76 19.39 7.13
N ASN A 240 -34.43 18.78 5.99
CA ASN A 240 -35.27 17.72 5.43
C ASN A 240 -34.49 16.78 4.49
N VAL A 241 -34.18 15.57 4.96
CA VAL A 241 -33.48 14.55 4.16
C VAL A 241 -34.23 14.12 2.89
N GLU A 242 -35.54 14.38 2.77
CA GLU A 242 -36.33 14.07 1.57
C GLU A 242 -36.17 15.12 0.47
N ASN A 243 -35.63 16.31 0.80
CA ASN A 243 -35.37 17.34 -0.21
C ASN A 243 -34.01 17.12 -0.93
N ASN A 244 -33.26 16.10 -0.50
CA ASN A 244 -31.88 15.88 -0.89
C ASN A 244 -31.73 15.48 -2.36
N GLN A 245 -31.62 16.46 -3.26
CA GLN A 245 -31.40 16.24 -4.68
C GLN A 245 -29.92 16.46 -5.07
N GLY A 246 -29.37 15.57 -5.90
CA GLY A 246 -28.02 15.70 -6.47
C GLY A 246 -26.95 14.91 -5.72
N GLY A 247 -25.79 15.53 -5.51
CA GLY A 247 -24.62 14.88 -4.93
C GLY A 247 -23.39 15.77 -4.93
N VAL A 248 -22.31 15.30 -4.33
CA VAL A 248 -20.97 15.89 -4.45
C VAL A 248 -19.98 14.86 -4.94
N SER A 249 -18.97 15.33 -5.66
CA SER A 249 -17.77 14.57 -5.92
C SER A 249 -16.61 15.19 -5.15
N VAL A 250 -15.90 14.37 -4.36
CA VAL A 250 -14.75 14.81 -3.56
C VAL A 250 -13.52 14.05 -4.01
N LEU A 251 -12.53 14.74 -4.56
CA LEU A 251 -11.20 14.19 -4.77
C LEU A 251 -10.47 14.13 -3.43
N VAL A 252 -10.12 12.92 -3.00
CA VAL A 252 -9.32 12.67 -1.81
C VAL A 252 -7.90 12.36 -2.24
N THR A 253 -6.93 13.10 -1.70
CA THR A 253 -5.50 12.93 -2.00
C THR A 253 -4.72 12.80 -0.70
N GLN A 254 -3.88 11.77 -0.56
CA GLN A 254 -2.96 11.68 0.56
C GLN A 254 -1.82 12.70 0.36
N VAL A 255 -1.58 13.55 1.35
CA VAL A 255 -0.46 14.50 1.37
C VAL A 255 0.77 13.77 1.91
N GLN A 256 1.88 13.88 1.20
CA GLN A 256 3.16 13.22 1.56
C GLN A 256 3.90 13.98 2.66
#